data_AF-A0A1C2E1F4-F1
#
_entry.id   AF-A0A1C2E1F4-F1
#
_cell.length_a   1.000
_cell.length_b   1.000
_cell.length_c   1.000
_cell.angle_alpha   90.00
_cell.angle_beta   90.00
_cell.angle_gamma   90.00
#
_symmetry.space_group_name_H-M   'P 1'
#
loop_
_entity.id
_entity.type
_entity.pdbx_description
1 polymer ?
#
loop_
_entity_poly.entity_id
_entity_poly.type
_entity_poly.pdbx_seq_one_letter_code
_entity_poly.pdbx_strand_id
1 'polypeptide(L)'
;MILITDELRTRLLANGAAETGTNHVPVVKLFNPVGAATWLLTELDKDGDTLFGLCDLGFGFPELGSISLAELEAVKGPLGLGIERDLYFAPHFPLTVYAEAARVAGRIAEAEQLLRHAAEALALSHFELPPDEADDKRR
;
A
#
# COMPACT_ATOMS: atom_id res chain seq x y z
N MET A 1 7.92 20.62 -1.53
CA MET A 1 7.26 19.82 -0.48
C MET A 1 8.20 18.68 -0.11
N ILE A 2 8.32 18.32 1.16
CA ILE A 2 9.05 17.11 1.58
C ILE A 2 8.06 15.95 1.58
N LEU A 3 8.33 14.90 0.80
CA LEU A 3 7.43 13.74 0.68
C LEU A 3 7.39 12.93 1.97
N ILE A 4 8.56 12.61 2.53
CA ILE A 4 8.69 11.82 3.75
C ILE A 4 9.36 12.68 4.82
N THR A 5 8.60 13.15 5.80
CA THR A 5 9.15 13.86 6.96
C THR A 5 9.93 12.91 7.86
N ASP A 6 10.76 13.44 8.78
CA ASP A 6 11.53 12.61 9.71
C ASP A 6 10.64 11.68 10.55
N GLU A 7 9.47 12.17 10.99
CA GLU A 7 8.49 11.37 11.71
C GLU A 7 7.96 10.20 10.87
N LEU A 8 7.59 10.47 9.61
CA LEU A 8 7.14 9.42 8.70
C LEU A 8 8.26 8.43 8.38
N ARG A 9 9.49 8.92 8.19
CA ARG A 9 10.68 8.11 7.94
C ARG A 9 10.93 7.14 9.11
N THR A 10 10.86 7.62 10.36
CA THR A 10 11.01 6.75 11.53
C THR A 10 9.96 5.65 11.56
N ARG A 11 8.69 5.97 11.28
CA ARG A 11 7.60 4.97 11.24
C ARG A 11 7.77 3.95 10.11
N LEU A 12 8.10 4.41 8.91
CA LEU A 12 8.32 3.55 7.74
C LEU A 12 9.52 2.61 7.95
N LEU A 13 10.63 3.10 8.51
CA LEU A 13 11.80 2.28 8.84
C LEU A 13 11.49 1.25 9.93
N ALA A 14 10.69 1.62 10.94
CA ALA A 14 10.27 0.69 11.98
C ALA A 14 9.43 -0.46 11.40
N ASN A 15 8.53 -0.17 10.46
CA ASN A 15 7.77 -1.19 9.74
C ASN A 15 8.69 -2.04 8.84
N GLY A 16 9.62 -1.43 8.10
CA GLY A 16 10.57 -2.15 7.24
C GLY A 16 11.55 -3.07 8.00
N ALA A 17 11.74 -2.84 9.30
CA ALA A 17 12.53 -3.71 10.18
C ALA A 17 11.72 -4.81 10.88
N ALA A 18 10.39 -4.84 10.70
CA ALA A 18 9.52 -5.85 11.28
C ALA A 18 9.65 -7.21 10.54
N GLU A 19 8.92 -8.22 11.02
CA GLU A 19 8.88 -9.52 10.36
C GLU A 19 8.31 -9.39 8.93
N THR A 20 8.98 -10.02 7.96
CA THR A 20 8.54 -10.03 6.57
C THR A 20 7.10 -10.52 6.44
N GLY A 21 6.26 -9.78 5.73
CA GLY A 21 4.85 -10.11 5.57
C GLY A 21 3.94 -9.58 6.68
N THR A 22 4.48 -8.81 7.63
CA THR A 22 3.66 -8.07 8.60
C THR A 22 2.70 -7.13 7.85
N ASN A 23 1.41 -7.23 8.16
CA ASN A 23 0.35 -6.48 7.49
C ASN A 23 0.16 -5.13 8.18
N HIS A 24 0.92 -4.12 7.75
CA HIS A 24 0.91 -2.78 8.35
C HIS A 24 -0.27 -1.93 7.87
N VAL A 25 -0.71 -1.00 8.71
CA VAL A 25 -1.56 0.13 8.29
C VAL A 25 -0.67 1.12 7.51
N PRO A 26 -1.10 1.63 6.33
CA PRO A 26 -0.37 2.65 5.60
C PRO A 26 0.08 3.82 6.48
N VAL A 27 1.30 4.29 6.28
CA VAL A 27 1.88 5.40 7.05
C VAL A 27 1.70 6.73 6.31
N VAL A 28 1.78 6.71 4.98
CA VAL A 28 1.70 7.89 4.13
C VAL A 28 1.00 7.58 2.83
N LYS A 29 0.25 8.56 2.33
CA LYS A 29 -0.29 8.58 0.97
C LYS A 29 0.42 9.65 0.16
N LEU A 30 0.90 9.25 -1.02
CA LEU A 30 1.44 10.14 -2.03
C LEU A 30 0.54 10.14 -3.26
N PHE A 31 0.51 11.24 -3.99
CA PHE A 31 -0.30 11.36 -5.21
C PHE A 31 0.35 12.31 -6.22
N ASN A 32 0.05 12.07 -7.49
CA ASN A 32 0.37 13.00 -8.57
C ASN A 32 -0.75 14.05 -8.67
N PRO A 33 -0.53 15.33 -8.35
CA PRO A 33 -1.58 16.36 -8.37
C PRO A 33 -2.12 16.67 -9.77
N VAL A 34 -1.41 16.23 -10.82
CA VAL A 34 -1.76 16.45 -12.23
C VAL A 34 -1.91 15.13 -12.99
N GLY A 35 -2.13 14.02 -12.27
CA GLY A 35 -2.34 12.70 -12.84
C GLY A 35 -3.20 11.82 -11.94
N ALA A 36 -3.38 10.55 -12.33
CA ALA A 36 -4.16 9.59 -11.55
C ALA A 36 -3.32 8.79 -10.56
N ALA A 37 -1.99 8.92 -10.62
CA ALA A 37 -1.10 8.06 -9.84
C ALA A 37 -1.19 8.33 -8.34
N THR A 38 -1.30 7.27 -7.54
CA THR A 38 -1.47 7.28 -6.09
C THR A 38 -0.66 6.14 -5.46
N TRP A 39 -0.07 6.39 -4.29
CA TRP A 39 0.68 5.38 -3.53
C TRP A 39 0.25 5.40 -2.07
N LEU A 40 0.01 4.22 -1.48
CA LEU A 40 -0.13 4.03 -0.04
C LEU A 40 1.08 3.25 0.47
N LEU A 41 1.94 3.88 1.27
CA LEU A 41 3.24 3.32 1.64
C LEU A 41 3.25 2.89 3.11
N THR A 42 3.86 1.75 3.37
CA THR A 42 3.89 1.08 4.67
C THR A 42 5.30 0.93 5.22
N GLU A 43 6.30 0.72 4.38
CA GLU A 43 7.67 0.47 4.78
C GLU A 43 8.67 1.33 4.00
N LEU A 44 9.83 1.53 4.61
CA LEU A 44 11.05 2.02 3.98
C LEU A 44 12.17 1.06 4.37
N ASP A 45 12.93 0.58 3.39
CA ASP A 45 14.10 -0.26 3.61
C ASP A 45 15.22 0.54 4.30
N LYS A 46 16.15 -0.18 4.93
CA LYS A 46 17.34 0.38 5.59
C LYS A 46 18.27 1.13 4.62
N ASP A 47 18.16 0.89 3.31
CA ASP A 47 18.87 1.66 2.29
C ASP A 47 18.45 3.15 2.25
N GLY A 48 17.32 3.48 2.87
CA GLY A 48 16.80 4.83 3.00
C GLY A 48 16.07 5.36 1.75
N ASP A 49 15.88 4.52 0.73
CA ASP A 49 15.29 4.87 -0.56
C ASP A 49 14.16 3.91 -1.00
N THR A 50 14.30 2.61 -0.79
CA THR A 50 13.32 1.62 -1.26
C THR A 50 12.09 1.60 -0.36
N LEU A 51 10.99 2.16 -0.86
CA LEU A 51 9.67 2.11 -0.22
C LEU A 51 8.93 0.85 -0.65
N PHE A 52 8.00 0.37 0.17
CA PHE A 52 7.02 -0.66 -0.20
C PHE A 52 5.60 -0.19 0.11
N GLY A 53 4.64 -0.62 -0.71
CA GLY A 53 3.24 -0.30 -0.52
C GLY A 53 2.35 -0.70 -1.69
N LEU A 54 1.15 -0.13 -1.71
CA LEU A 54 0.17 -0.25 -2.79
C LEU A 54 0.32 0.91 -3.76
N CYS A 55 0.51 0.58 -5.03
CA CYS A 55 0.81 1.51 -6.11
C CYS A 55 -0.30 1.47 -7.16
N ASP A 56 -0.87 2.62 -7.48
CA ASP A 56 -1.82 2.79 -8.58
C ASP A 56 -1.26 3.83 -9.53
N LEU A 57 -0.92 3.44 -10.76
CA LEU A 57 -0.41 4.37 -11.77
C LEU A 57 -1.52 4.94 -12.66
N GLY A 58 -2.79 4.64 -12.36
CA GLY A 58 -3.95 5.12 -13.11
C GLY A 58 -4.32 4.26 -14.32
N PHE A 59 -3.86 3.01 -14.38
CA PHE A 59 -4.10 2.09 -15.51
C PHE A 59 -5.20 1.04 -15.24
N GLY A 60 -5.89 1.10 -14.11
CA GLY A 60 -6.96 0.15 -13.78
C GLY A 60 -6.51 -1.07 -12.98
N PHE A 61 -5.21 -1.19 -12.69
CA PHE A 61 -4.60 -2.34 -12.02
C PHE A 61 -3.64 -1.86 -10.93
N PRO A 62 -4.15 -1.49 -9.74
CA PRO A 62 -3.31 -1.20 -8.57
C PRO A 62 -2.59 -2.46 -8.08
N GLU A 63 -1.31 -2.34 -7.75
CA GLU A 63 -0.45 -3.47 -7.40
C GLU A 63 0.40 -3.18 -6.16
N LEU A 64 0.71 -4.24 -5.39
CA LEU A 64 1.69 -4.15 -4.32
C LEU A 64 3.11 -4.20 -4.90
N GLY A 65 4.00 -3.35 -4.43
CA GLY A 65 5.38 -3.36 -4.92
C GLY A 65 6.30 -2.36 -4.25
N SER A 66 7.57 -2.45 -4.64
CA SER A 66 8.62 -1.54 -4.21
C SER A 66 8.76 -0.35 -5.14
N ILE A 67 9.12 0.81 -4.60
CA ILE A 67 9.39 2.03 -5.38
C ILE A 67 10.51 2.86 -4.76
N SER A 68 11.32 3.51 -5.57
CA SER A 68 12.38 4.42 -5.10
C SER A 68 11.80 5.77 -4.68
N LEU A 69 12.15 6.22 -3.47
CA LEU A 69 11.84 7.56 -2.99
C LEU A 69 12.51 8.63 -3.86
N ALA A 70 13.77 8.44 -4.23
CA ALA A 70 14.50 9.35 -5.10
C ALA A 70 13.83 9.49 -6.47
N GLU A 71 13.31 8.39 -7.05
CA GLU A 71 12.54 8.46 -8.30
C GLU A 71 11.26 9.29 -8.12
N LEU A 72 10.51 9.08 -7.03
CA LEU A 72 9.31 9.87 -6.72
C LEU A 72 9.61 11.36 -6.54
N GLU A 73 10.71 11.71 -5.86
CA GLU A 73 11.16 13.09 -5.65
C GLU A 73 11.66 13.75 -6.94
N ALA A 74 12.20 12.96 -7.87
CA ALA A 74 12.70 13.42 -9.17
C ALA A 74 11.56 13.70 -10.18
N VAL A 75 10.35 13.17 -9.97
CA VAL A 75 9.21 13.42 -10.87
C VAL A 75 8.96 14.92 -11.03
N LYS A 76 8.90 15.36 -12.29
CA LYS A 76 8.47 16.70 -12.70
C LYS A 76 7.31 16.58 -13.69
N GLY A 77 6.11 16.80 -13.20
CA GLY A 77 4.89 16.89 -13.99
C GLY A 77 4.68 18.27 -14.60
N PRO A 78 3.56 18.45 -15.33
CA PRO A 78 3.09 19.74 -15.79
C PRO A 78 3.17 20.85 -14.74
N LEU A 79 3.47 22.06 -15.18
CA LEU A 79 3.63 23.26 -14.33
C LEU A 79 4.76 23.16 -13.28
N GLY A 80 5.67 22.18 -13.43
CA GLY A 80 6.77 21.96 -12.49
C GLY A 80 6.34 21.28 -11.19
N LEU A 81 5.11 20.76 -11.13
CA LEU A 81 4.58 20.05 -9.97
C LEU A 81 5.15 18.64 -9.92
N GLY A 82 5.68 18.26 -8.76
CA GLY A 82 6.11 16.89 -8.50
C GLY A 82 4.99 16.06 -7.88
N ILE A 83 5.36 14.89 -7.35
CA ILE A 83 4.50 14.15 -6.43
C ILE A 83 4.26 14.97 -5.16
N GLU A 84 3.09 14.80 -4.55
CA GLU A 84 2.72 15.45 -3.30
C GLU A 84 2.31 14.42 -2.25
N ARG A 85 2.43 14.82 -0.98
CA ARG A 85 1.95 14.06 0.17
C ARG A 85 0.57 14.55 0.58
N ASP A 86 -0.35 13.62 0.81
CA ASP A 86 -1.65 13.93 1.39
C ASP A 86 -1.50 14.20 2.91
N LEU A 87 -1.84 15.41 3.34
CA LEU A 87 -1.72 15.84 4.73
C LEU A 87 -2.89 15.41 5.61
N TYR A 88 -3.99 14.98 5.01
CA TYR A 88 -5.23 14.62 5.70
C TYR A 88 -5.51 13.11 5.64
N PHE A 89 -4.58 12.35 5.08
CA PHE A 89 -4.65 10.89 5.04
C PHE A 89 -4.64 10.29 6.46
N ALA A 90 -5.72 9.61 6.82
CA ALA A 90 -5.95 9.02 8.15
C ALA A 90 -6.38 7.54 8.03
N PRO A 91 -5.45 6.63 7.69
CA PRO A 91 -5.76 5.24 7.45
C PRO A 91 -6.02 4.47 8.77
N HIS A 92 -6.98 3.56 8.73
CA HIS A 92 -7.33 2.70 9.88
C HIS A 92 -7.49 1.21 9.53
N PHE A 93 -7.22 0.82 8.28
CA PHE A 93 -7.20 -0.57 7.83
C PHE A 93 -5.77 -1.02 7.46
N PRO A 94 -5.46 -2.33 7.56
CA PRO A 94 -4.20 -2.86 7.04
C PRO A 94 -4.08 -2.75 5.52
N LEU A 95 -2.86 -2.74 4.98
CA LEU A 95 -2.57 -2.57 3.55
C LEU A 95 -3.30 -3.58 2.67
N THR A 96 -3.41 -4.84 3.10
CA THR A 96 -4.14 -5.89 2.38
C THR A 96 -5.60 -5.55 2.13
N VAL A 97 -6.28 -4.85 3.06
CA VAL A 97 -7.66 -4.39 2.88
C VAL A 97 -7.73 -3.32 1.79
N TYR A 98 -6.78 -2.37 1.79
CA TYR A 98 -6.68 -1.39 0.71
C TYR A 98 -6.39 -2.05 -0.64
N ALA A 99 -5.51 -3.06 -0.67
CA ALA A 99 -5.18 -3.78 -1.89
C ALA A 99 -6.39 -4.52 -2.45
N GLU A 100 -7.16 -5.22 -1.62
CA GLU A 100 -8.38 -5.92 -2.06
C GLU A 100 -9.47 -4.94 -2.52
N ALA A 101 -9.69 -3.85 -1.78
CA ALA A 101 -10.61 -2.81 -2.20
C ALA A 101 -10.19 -2.20 -3.55
N ALA A 102 -8.88 -1.97 -3.73
CA ALA A 102 -8.33 -1.41 -4.95
C ALA A 102 -8.43 -2.36 -6.15
N ARG A 103 -8.20 -3.66 -5.93
CA ARG A 103 -8.37 -4.72 -6.92
C ARG A 103 -9.81 -4.77 -7.45
N VAL A 104 -10.80 -4.67 -6.56
CA VAL A 104 -12.22 -4.66 -6.95
C VAL A 104 -12.60 -3.36 -7.65
N ALA A 105 -12.09 -2.22 -7.18
CA ALA A 105 -12.40 -0.91 -7.74
C ALA A 105 -11.61 -0.53 -9.01
N GLY A 106 -10.52 -1.26 -9.31
CA GLY A 106 -9.54 -0.91 -10.34
C GLY A 106 -8.72 0.35 -10.03
N ARG A 107 -8.76 0.85 -8.79
CA ARG A 107 -8.04 2.04 -8.33
C ARG A 107 -7.95 2.07 -6.81
N ILE A 108 -6.95 2.75 -6.26
CA ILE A 108 -6.90 2.96 -4.80
C ILE A 108 -8.15 3.71 -4.34
N ALA A 109 -8.86 3.12 -3.38
CA ALA A 109 -10.10 3.66 -2.83
C ALA A 109 -10.00 3.79 -1.31
N GLU A 110 -10.39 4.96 -0.80
CA GLU A 110 -10.43 5.27 0.64
C GLU A 110 -11.86 5.32 1.18
N ALA A 111 -12.85 5.00 0.34
CA ALA A 111 -14.24 5.01 0.75
C ALA A 111 -14.49 3.92 1.80
N GLU A 112 -14.95 4.34 2.97
CA GLU A 112 -15.19 3.48 4.13
C GLU A 112 -15.95 2.19 3.79
N GLN A 113 -17.00 2.29 2.98
CA GLN A 113 -17.81 1.14 2.60
C GLN A 113 -17.02 0.11 1.78
N LEU A 114 -16.17 0.55 0.87
CA LEU A 114 -15.35 -0.34 0.05
C LEU A 114 -14.29 -1.05 0.91
N LEU A 115 -13.67 -0.32 1.84
CA LEU A 115 -12.70 -0.88 2.77
C LEU A 115 -13.34 -1.91 3.72
N ARG A 116 -14.56 -1.64 4.21
CA ARG A 116 -15.31 -2.59 5.04
C ARG A 116 -15.65 -3.87 4.29
N HIS A 117 -16.20 -3.75 3.07
CA HIS A 117 -16.49 -4.93 2.25
C HIS A 117 -15.23 -5.74 1.94
N ALA A 118 -14.10 -5.08 1.65
CA ALA A 118 -12.84 -5.77 1.42
C ALA A 118 -12.33 -6.49 2.67
N ALA A 119 -12.44 -5.86 3.85
CA ALA A 119 -12.07 -6.49 5.11
C ALA A 119 -12.95 -7.73 5.41
N GLU A 120 -14.25 -7.66 5.16
CA GLU A 120 -15.18 -8.79 5.29
C GLU A 120 -14.84 -9.93 4.32
N ALA A 121 -14.55 -9.61 3.05
CA ALA A 121 -14.16 -10.60 2.05
C ALA A 121 -12.87 -11.34 2.42
N LEU A 122 -11.85 -10.60 2.91
CA LEU A 122 -10.60 -11.19 3.37
C LEU A 122 -10.81 -12.07 4.61
N ALA A 123 -11.65 -11.65 5.55
CA ALA A 123 -11.99 -12.46 6.72
C ALA A 123 -12.62 -13.80 6.30
N LEU A 124 -13.55 -13.80 5.34
CA LEU A 124 -14.20 -15.01 4.83
C LEU A 124 -13.21 -15.96 4.13
N SER A 125 -12.26 -15.42 3.34
CA SER A 125 -11.25 -16.23 2.65
C SER A 125 -10.32 -17.00 3.59
N HIS A 126 -10.08 -16.48 4.80
CA HIS A 126 -9.25 -17.16 5.81
C HIS A 126 -9.93 -18.39 6.44
N PHE A 127 -11.25 -18.54 6.30
CA PHE A 127 -12.01 -19.66 6.87
C PHE A 127 -12.18 -20.87 5.91
N GLU A 128 -11.87 -20.75 4.62
CA GLU A 128 -12.27 -21.73 3.60
C GLU A 128 -11.22 -22.79 3.18
N LEU A 129 -10.10 -22.97 3.90
CA LEU A 129 -9.20 -24.09 3.61
C LEU A 129 -9.51 -25.30 4.52
N PRO A 130 -10.26 -26.32 4.05
CA PRO A 130 -10.30 -27.60 4.73
C PRO A 130 -8.88 -28.22 4.76
N PRO A 131 -8.55 -29.01 5.78
CA PRO A 131 -7.27 -29.71 5.83
C PRO A 131 -7.12 -30.61 4.58
N ASP A 132 -5.93 -30.59 4.00
CA ASP A 132 -5.58 -31.44 2.85
C ASP A 132 -5.62 -32.92 3.28
N GLU A 133 -6.73 -33.61 3.00
CA GLU A 133 -6.89 -35.05 3.24
C GLU A 133 -6.06 -35.93 2.28
N ALA A 134 -5.05 -35.38 1.58
CA ALA A 134 -4.28 -36.12 0.59
C ALA A 134 -3.13 -36.99 1.14
N ASP A 135 -2.81 -36.95 2.45
CA ASP A 135 -1.64 -37.70 2.97
C ASP A 135 -1.96 -39.04 3.68
N ASP A 136 -3.24 -39.39 3.88
CA ASP A 136 -3.62 -40.63 4.61
C ASP A 136 -3.84 -41.86 3.70
N LYS A 137 -3.30 -41.87 2.48
CA LYS A 137 -3.37 -43.03 1.56
C LYS A 137 -2.02 -43.57 1.10
N ARG A 138 -0.95 -43.35 1.89
CA ARG A 138 0.34 -44.03 1.72
C ARG A 138 0.84 -44.63 3.04
N ARG A 139 0.10 -45.59 3.58
CA ARG A 139 0.62 -46.58 4.53
C ARG A 139 0.12 -47.97 4.16
#